data_AF-A0A966KPD4-F1
#
_entry.id   AF-A0A966KPD4-F1
#
_cell.length_a   1.000
_cell.length_b   1.000
_cell.length_c   1.000
_cell.angle_alpha   90.00
_cell.angle_beta   90.00
_cell.angle_gamma   90.00
#
_symmetry.space_group_name_H-M   'P 1'
#
loop_
_entity.id
_entity.type
_entity.pdbx_description
1 polymer ?
#
loop_
_entity_poly.entity_id
_entity_poly.type
_entity_poly.pdbx_seq_one_letter_code
_entity_poly.pdbx_strand_id
1 'polypeptide(L)' 'STVQMPKGIPVATVAIDGSLNAALLVVEMLAITDTGLQEKLLEDRARRAQG' A
#
# COMPACT_ATOMS: atom_id res chain seq x y z
N SER A 1 -15.70 -11.33 -4.99
CA SER A 1 -15.02 -12.33 -4.14
C SER A 1 -13.52 -12.25 -4.43
N THR A 2 -12.74 -11.62 -3.56
CA THR A 2 -11.28 -11.37 -3.73
C THR A 2 -10.45 -11.93 -2.57
N VAL A 3 -11.05 -12.03 -1.38
CA VAL A 3 -10.39 -12.55 -0.15
C VAL A 3 -10.36 -14.08 -0.05
N GLN A 4 -11.20 -14.78 -0.83
CA GLN A 4 -11.37 -16.24 -0.74
C GLN A 4 -10.49 -16.97 -1.78
N MET A 5 -9.17 -16.92 -1.61
CA MET A 5 -8.21 -17.53 -2.54
C MET A 5 -7.81 -18.97 -2.17
N PRO A 6 -7.59 -19.86 -3.15
CA PRO A 6 -7.04 -21.19 -2.91
C PRO A 6 -5.62 -21.11 -2.34
N LYS A 7 -5.23 -22.14 -1.58
CA LYS A 7 -3.91 -22.22 -0.96
C LYS A 7 -2.81 -22.08 -2.02
N GLY A 8 -1.82 -21.22 -1.76
CA GLY A 8 -0.64 -21.02 -2.61
C GLY A 8 -0.66 -19.75 -3.48
N ILE A 9 -1.79 -19.03 -3.56
CA ILE A 9 -1.89 -17.79 -4.35
C ILE A 9 -2.36 -16.65 -3.43
N PRO A 10 -1.43 -15.87 -2.85
CA PRO A 10 -1.80 -14.77 -1.97
C PRO A 10 -2.33 -13.57 -2.76
N VAL A 11 -3.35 -12.89 -2.22
CA VAL A 11 -3.88 -11.63 -2.74
C VAL A 11 -3.95 -10.62 -1.60
N ALA A 12 -3.28 -9.48 -1.76
CA ALA A 12 -3.41 -8.38 -0.82
C ALA A 12 -4.74 -7.66 -1.07
N THR A 13 -5.72 -7.86 -0.19
CA THR A 13 -7.04 -7.22 -0.30
C THR A 13 -7.10 -5.97 0.55
N VAL A 14 -7.61 -4.88 -0.02
CA VAL A 14 -7.90 -3.62 0.67
C VAL A 14 -9.41 -3.42 0.84
N ALA A 15 -9.82 -2.35 1.51
CA ALA A 15 -11.23 -1.99 1.70
C ALA A 15 -11.99 -1.85 0.37
N ILE A 16 -13.31 -2.05 0.40
CA ILE A 16 -14.22 -1.75 -0.72
C ILE A 16 -14.07 -0.26 -1.07
N ASP A 17 -14.01 0.06 -2.36
CA ASP A 17 -13.67 1.40 -2.89
C ASP A 17 -12.32 1.97 -2.39
N GLY A 18 -11.44 1.12 -1.87
CA GLY A 18 -10.14 1.47 -1.32
C GLY A 18 -9.05 1.65 -2.37
N SER A 19 -9.36 2.24 -3.53
CA SER A 19 -8.38 2.43 -4.62
C SER A 19 -7.15 3.23 -4.19
N LEU A 20 -7.33 4.23 -3.33
CA LEU A 20 -6.23 4.97 -2.70
C LEU A 20 -5.34 4.05 -1.85
N ASN A 21 -5.94 3.18 -1.04
CA ASN A 21 -5.19 2.25 -0.19
C ASN A 21 -4.47 1.19 -1.02
N ALA A 22 -5.04 0.75 -2.14
CA ALA A 22 -4.35 -0.12 -3.09
C ALA A 22 -3.12 0.58 -3.70
N ALA A 23 -3.26 1.83 -4.12
CA ALA A 23 -2.14 2.60 -4.66
C ALA A 23 -1.02 2.80 -3.62
N LEU A 24 -1.37 3.11 -2.37
CA LEU A 24 -0.40 3.26 -1.28
C LEU A 24 0.32 1.95 -0.99
N LEU A 25 -0.40 0.82 -0.97
CA LEU A 25 0.21 -0.49 -0.80
C LEU A 25 1.21 -0.81 -1.92
N VAL A 26 0.89 -0.47 -3.18
CA VAL A 26 1.84 -0.63 -4.29
C VAL A 26 3.08 0.24 -4.10
N VAL A 27 2.90 1.50 -3.69
CA VAL A 27 4.03 2.40 -3.42
C VAL A 27 4.89 1.88 -2.26
N GLU A 28 4.29 1.34 -1.20
CA GLU A 28 5.01 0.68 -0.10
C GLU A 28 5.87 -0.48 -0.60
N MET A 29 5.36 -1.31 -1.53
CA MET A 29 6.13 -2.41 -2.12
C MET A 29 7.30 -1.90 -2.96
N LEU A 30 7.11 -0.84 -3.75
CA LEU A 30 8.16 -0.25 -4.59
C LEU A 30 9.24 0.46 -3.74
N ALA A 31 8.83 1.11 -2.66
CA ALA A 31 9.73 1.82 -1.74
C ALA A 31 10.70 0.89 -1.00
N ILE A 32 10.48 -0.44 -1.00
CA ILE A 32 11.44 -1.41 -0.45
C ILE A 32 12.80 -1.30 -1.14
N THR A 33 12.81 -1.01 -2.43
CA THR A 33 14.04 -0.94 -3.24
C THR A 33 14.35 0.45 -3.77
N ASP A 34 13.40 1.38 -3.70
CA ASP A 34 13.56 2.77 -4.15
C ASP A 34 13.59 3.72 -2.95
N THR A 35 14.78 4.21 -2.62
CA THR A 35 15.01 5.13 -1.50
C THR A 35 14.31 6.48 -1.69
N GLY A 36 14.15 6.95 -2.93
CA GLY A 36 13.45 8.20 -3.21
C GLY A 36 11.94 8.08 -3.01
N LEU A 37 11.35 6.92 -3.30
CA LEU A 37 9.96 6.63 -2.95
C LEU A 37 9.79 6.44 -1.44
N GLN A 38 10.76 5.83 -0.76
CA GLN A 38 10.74 5.66 0.69
C GLN A 38 10.68 7.01 1.42
N GLU A 39 11.53 7.98 1.05
CA GLU A 39 11.53 9.33 1.63
C GLU A 39 10.17 10.02 1.44
N LYS A 40 9.64 10.02 0.21
CA LYS A 40 8.33 10.61 -0.11
C LYS A 40 7.19 9.96 0.67
N LEU A 41 7.24 8.64 0.88
CA LEU A 41 6.24 7.91 1.65
C LEU A 41 6.28 8.30 3.14
N LEU A 42 7.48 8.49 3.70
CA LEU A 42 7.65 8.96 5.08
C LEU A 42 7.12 10.38 5.26
N GLU A 43 7.41 11.28 4.32
CA GLU A 43 6.87 12.64 4.31
C GLU A 43 5.34 12.66 4.24
N ASP A 44 4.75 11.86 3.35
CA ASP A 44 3.30 11.74 3.22
C ASP A 44 2.65 11.24 4.54
N ARG A 45 3.25 10.24 5.20
CA ARG A 45 2.76 9.75 6.50
C ARG A 45 2.88 10.81 7.60
N ALA A 46 4.02 11.50 7.68
CA ALA A 46 4.22 12.57 8.66
C ALA A 46 3.21 13.70 8.47
N ARG A 47 2.90 14.06 7.21
CA ARG A 47 1.87 15.06 6.88
C ARG A 47 0.48 14.60 7.31
N ARG A 48 0.12 13.33 7.07
CA ARG A 48 -1.21 12.80 7.47
C ARG A 48 -1.38 12.65 8.97
N ALA A 49 -0.30 12.42 9.72
CA ALA A 49 -0.35 12.31 11.18
C ALA A 49 -0.53 13.66 11.90
N GLN A 50 -0.37 14.78 11.20
CA GLN A 50 -0.52 16.14 11.74
C GLN A 50 -1.93 16.73 11.51
N GLY A 51 -2.84 15.99 10.90
CA GLY A 51 -4.26 16.36 10.73
C GLY A 51 -5.16 15.43 11.52
#